data_AF-A0A849XZ13-F1
#
_entry.id   AF-A0A849XZ13-F1
#
_cell.length_a   1.000
_cell.length_b   1.000
_cell.length_c   1.000
_cell.angle_alpha   90.00
_cell.angle_beta   90.00
_cell.angle_gamma   90.00
#
_symmetry.space_group_name_H-M   'P 1'
#
loop_
_entity.id
_entity.type
_entity.pdbx_description
1 polymer ?
#
loop_
_entity_poly.entity_id
_entity_poly.type
_entity_poly.pdbx_seq_one_letter_code
_entity_poly.pdbx_strand_id
1 'polypeptide(L)'
;WWAQNLPDLRWAFLSAGVTLLAIFIHRSRLHQGRAAWYASVPGALLIVFVAWFWVQSLWALDAETHREAAVQFTKYLVAFYLIYRLAETPARLRDILLVHVAGCMYLGILALMADNFVGGRLNGVGGPGIDDANSLGMFLGTGAVAAGILVLVERGWRQIFCIVAAPMIVNGIVLAASRGAGPLAEARLLGGGFLRGRG
;
A
#
# COMPACT_ATOMS: atom_id res chain seq x y z
N TRP A 1 13.24 -10.55 -5.36
CA TRP A 1 13.38 -11.60 -6.39
C TRP A 1 12.91 -11.11 -7.77
N TRP A 2 11.69 -10.60 -7.96
CA TRP A 2 11.25 -10.06 -9.27
C TRP A 2 11.95 -8.76 -9.72
N ALA A 3 12.51 -7.98 -8.78
CA ALA A 3 13.22 -6.72 -9.05
C ALA A 3 14.77 -6.85 -9.01
N GLN A 4 15.32 -8.06 -8.89
CA GLN A 4 16.78 -8.27 -8.71
C GLN A 4 17.61 -7.94 -9.98
N ASN A 5 16.99 -7.95 -11.16
CA ASN A 5 17.67 -7.76 -12.44
C ASN A 5 17.42 -6.39 -13.09
N LEU A 6 16.82 -5.45 -12.35
CA LEU A 6 16.48 -4.16 -12.91
C LEU A 6 17.26 -3.04 -12.19
N PRO A 7 17.63 -1.96 -12.89
CA PRO A 7 18.49 -0.91 -12.37
C PRO A 7 17.96 -0.30 -11.07
N ASP A 8 18.88 0.12 -10.19
CA ASP A 8 18.66 0.58 -8.79
C ASP A 8 17.91 1.94 -8.68
N LEU A 9 17.12 2.27 -9.70
CA LEU A 9 16.13 3.32 -9.63
C LEU A 9 14.97 2.80 -8.79
N ARG A 10 14.67 3.45 -7.65
CA ARG A 10 13.48 3.10 -6.85
C ARG A 10 12.25 3.18 -7.77
N TRP A 11 11.59 2.06 -8.02
CA TRP A 11 10.42 1.93 -8.91
C TRP A 11 9.33 2.98 -8.68
N ALA A 12 9.17 3.40 -7.42
CA ALA A 12 8.28 4.48 -7.03
C ALA A 12 8.63 5.82 -7.71
N PHE A 13 9.90 6.10 -7.96
CA PHE A 13 10.35 7.30 -8.67
C PHE A 13 9.98 7.25 -10.16
N LEU A 14 10.15 6.09 -10.80
CA LEU A 14 9.82 5.90 -12.20
C LEU A 14 8.29 5.96 -12.42
N SER A 15 7.51 5.25 -11.58
CA SER A 15 6.05 5.31 -11.65
C SER A 15 5.51 6.71 -11.32
N ALA A 16 6.09 7.40 -10.33
CA ALA A 16 5.75 8.80 -10.04
C ALA A 16 6.08 9.71 -11.22
N GLY A 17 7.26 9.56 -11.84
CA GLY A 17 7.68 10.34 -13.01
C GLY A 17 6.75 10.15 -14.20
N VAL A 18 6.40 8.89 -14.53
CA VAL A 18 5.45 8.57 -15.60
C VAL A 18 4.07 9.16 -15.29
N THR A 19 3.60 9.05 -14.05
CA THR A 19 2.30 9.61 -13.64
C THR A 19 2.29 11.13 -13.74
N LEU A 20 3.38 11.78 -13.32
CA LEU A 20 3.53 13.24 -13.37
C LEU A 20 3.60 13.74 -14.83
N LEU A 21 4.32 13.02 -15.68
CA LEU A 21 4.37 13.27 -17.12
C LEU A 21 2.99 13.11 -17.77
N ALA A 22 2.27 12.04 -17.42
CA ALA A 22 0.92 11.78 -17.91
C ALA A 22 -0.06 12.91 -17.50
N ILE A 23 0.02 13.38 -16.25
CA ILE A 23 -0.78 14.51 -15.76
C ILE A 23 -0.39 15.80 -16.48
N PHE A 24 0.89 16.04 -16.72
CA PHE A 24 1.36 17.24 -17.42
C PHE A 24 0.87 17.29 -18.87
N ILE A 25 0.93 16.16 -19.58
CA ILE A 25 0.45 16.02 -20.96
C ILE A 25 -1.07 16.20 -21.03
N HIS A 26 -1.83 15.62 -20.08
CA HIS A 26 -3.29 15.63 -20.11
C HIS A 26 -3.93 16.77 -19.31
N ARG A 27 -3.14 17.74 -18.83
CA ARG A 27 -3.58 18.80 -17.90
C ARG A 27 -4.84 19.55 -18.35
N SER A 28 -5.01 19.76 -19.66
CA SER A 28 -6.15 20.46 -20.24
C SER A 28 -7.47 19.72 -20.09
N ARG A 29 -7.44 18.39 -19.96
CA ARG A 29 -8.63 17.55 -19.72
C ARG A 29 -8.95 17.36 -18.23
N LEU A 30 -7.99 17.64 -17.34
CA LEU A 30 -8.08 17.44 -15.87
C LEU A 30 -8.54 18.69 -15.10
N HIS A 31 -8.78 19.83 -15.77
CA HIS A 31 -9.07 21.13 -15.14
C HIS A 31 -10.52 21.58 -15.28
N GLN A 32 -11.45 20.68 -15.67
CA GLN A 32 -12.84 21.05 -15.84
C GLN A 32 -13.54 21.21 -14.48
N GLY A 33 -13.48 22.43 -13.92
CA GLY A 33 -14.45 22.93 -12.93
C GLY A 33 -14.24 22.57 -11.45
N ARG A 34 -13.09 22.02 -11.05
CA ARG A 34 -12.83 21.68 -9.63
C ARG A 34 -12.00 22.73 -8.90
N ALA A 35 -12.35 22.93 -7.62
CA ALA A 35 -11.51 23.64 -6.66
C ALA A 35 -10.11 23.02 -6.61
N ALA A 36 -9.10 23.85 -6.37
CA ALA A 36 -7.74 23.36 -6.30
C ALA A 36 -7.56 22.35 -5.15
N TRP A 37 -6.65 21.38 -5.31
CA TRP A 37 -6.41 20.32 -4.32
C TRP A 37 -6.05 20.86 -2.93
N TYR A 38 -5.36 22.00 -2.88
CA TYR A 38 -4.99 22.71 -1.65
C TYR A 38 -6.19 23.37 -0.95
N ALA A 39 -7.34 23.51 -1.63
CA ALA A 39 -8.57 24.03 -1.03
C ALA A 39 -9.32 22.97 -0.19
N SER A 40 -8.93 21.70 -0.30
CA SER A 40 -9.44 20.66 0.60
C SER A 40 -8.79 20.79 1.98
N VAL A 41 -9.57 20.68 3.06
CA VAL A 41 -9.06 20.70 4.45
C VAL A 41 -7.87 19.74 4.65
N PRO A 42 -7.94 18.45 4.28
CA PRO A 42 -6.79 17.55 4.43
C PRO A 42 -5.58 17.95 3.58
N GLY A 43 -5.80 18.48 2.36
CA GLY A 43 -4.73 18.97 1.51
C GLY A 43 -4.04 20.20 2.10
N ALA A 44 -4.81 21.16 2.60
CA ALA A 44 -4.30 22.38 3.25
C ALA A 44 -3.49 22.03 4.50
N LEU A 45 -4.02 21.17 5.38
CA LEU A 45 -3.32 20.72 6.58
C LEU A 45 -2.01 20.00 6.25
N LEU A 46 -1.99 19.16 5.21
CA LEU A 46 -0.78 18.46 4.79
C LEU A 46 0.28 19.44 4.25
N ILE A 47 -0.13 20.45 3.48
CA ILE A 47 0.78 21.51 2.99
C ILE A 47 1.37 22.27 4.17
N VAL A 48 0.53 22.74 5.10
CA VAL A 48 0.95 23.49 6.28
C VAL A 48 1.90 22.64 7.13
N PHE A 49 1.58 21.37 7.32
CA PHE A 49 2.42 20.43 8.06
C PHE A 49 3.80 20.24 7.42
N VAL A 50 3.85 20.02 6.10
CA VAL A 50 5.13 19.84 5.37
C VAL A 50 5.94 21.14 5.40
N ALA A 51 5.29 22.29 5.18
CA ALA A 51 5.95 23.59 5.25
C ALA A 51 6.52 23.84 6.65
N TRP A 52 5.76 23.52 7.69
CA TRP A 52 6.21 23.61 9.07
C TRP A 52 7.42 22.72 9.35
N PHE A 53 7.43 21.50 8.81
CA PHE A 53 8.56 20.58 8.94
C PHE A 53 9.86 21.14 8.33
N TRP A 54 9.76 21.81 7.19
CA TRP A 54 10.90 22.50 6.58
C TRP A 54 11.36 23.71 7.41
N VAL A 55 10.45 24.47 8.01
CA VAL A 55 10.80 25.58 8.92
C VAL A 55 11.52 25.06 10.17
N GLN A 56 11.07 23.95 10.74
CA GLN A 56 11.72 23.31 11.90
C GLN A 56 13.15 22.83 11.60
N SER A 57 13.51 22.67 10.32
CA SER A 57 14.88 22.27 9.95
C SER A 57 15.93 23.32 10.34
N LEU A 58 15.54 24.56 10.65
CA LEU A 58 16.43 25.61 11.11
C LEU A 58 16.92 25.44 12.57
N TRP A 59 16.18 24.68 13.39
CA TRP A 59 16.45 24.52 14.82
C TRP A 59 16.37 23.05 15.26
N ALA A 60 16.51 22.13 14.31
CA ALA A 60 16.49 20.70 14.56
C ALA A 60 17.72 20.29 15.39
N LEU A 61 17.49 19.52 16.46
CA LEU A 61 18.55 18.94 17.30
C LEU A 61 19.40 17.92 16.53
N ASP A 62 18.75 17.13 15.67
CA ASP A 62 19.42 16.19 14.76
C ASP A 62 19.05 16.51 13.30
N ALA A 63 19.89 17.32 12.66
CA ALA A 63 19.60 17.84 11.33
C ALA A 63 19.43 16.76 10.26
N GLU A 64 20.15 15.63 10.34
CA GLU A 64 20.07 14.61 9.29
C GLU A 64 18.76 13.83 9.35
N THR A 65 18.38 13.30 10.52
CA THR A 65 17.11 12.58 10.70
C THR A 65 15.91 13.48 10.40
N HIS A 66 15.96 14.74 10.80
CA HIS A 66 14.91 15.71 10.47
C HIS A 66 14.82 15.96 8.96
N ARG A 67 15.94 16.06 8.26
CA ARG A 67 15.97 16.24 6.81
C ARG A 67 15.41 15.02 6.07
N GLU A 68 15.77 13.81 6.50
CA GLU A 68 15.21 12.58 5.95
C GLU A 68 13.68 12.52 6.10
N ALA A 69 13.17 12.86 7.28
CA ALA A 69 11.74 12.95 7.54
C ALA A 69 11.06 14.05 6.70
N ALA A 70 11.65 15.24 6.58
CA ALA A 70 11.13 16.33 5.75
C ALA A 70 11.00 15.93 4.28
N VAL A 71 12.02 15.25 3.74
CA VAL A 71 12.00 14.68 2.39
C VAL A 71 10.91 13.61 2.27
N GLN A 72 10.75 12.75 3.27
CA GLN A 72 9.72 11.71 3.27
C GLN A 72 8.29 12.30 3.27
N PHE A 73 8.01 13.30 4.10
CA PHE A 73 6.70 13.97 4.11
C PHE A 73 6.44 14.75 2.82
N THR A 74 7.47 15.31 2.21
CA THR A 74 7.35 15.95 0.88
C THR A 74 6.92 14.92 -0.18
N LYS A 75 7.46 13.69 -0.14
CA LYS A 75 7.00 12.61 -1.03
C LYS A 75 5.53 12.26 -0.80
N TYR A 76 5.06 12.25 0.45
CA TYR A 76 3.64 12.02 0.75
C TYR A 76 2.74 13.15 0.23
N LEU A 77 3.19 14.41 0.30
CA LEU A 77 2.49 15.54 -0.29
C LEU A 77 2.32 15.36 -1.82
N VAL A 78 3.39 14.97 -2.50
CA VAL A 78 3.35 14.68 -3.95
C VAL A 78 2.41 13.51 -4.23
N ALA A 79 2.49 12.41 -3.46
CA ALA A 79 1.62 11.26 -3.62
C ALA A 79 0.13 11.64 -3.42
N PHE A 80 -0.17 12.45 -2.42
CA PHE A 80 -1.52 12.97 -2.18
C PHE A 80 -2.03 13.80 -3.37
N TYR A 81 -1.20 14.70 -3.90
CA TYR A 81 -1.52 15.47 -5.10
C TYR A 81 -1.84 14.57 -6.31
N LEU A 82 -1.04 13.53 -6.53
CA LEU A 82 -1.25 12.56 -7.63
C LEU A 82 -2.58 11.82 -7.46
N ILE A 83 -2.86 11.30 -6.27
CA ILE A 83 -4.11 10.58 -5.98
C ILE A 83 -5.32 11.51 -6.16
N TYR A 84 -5.24 12.75 -5.63
CA TYR A 84 -6.31 13.74 -5.80
C TYR A 84 -6.60 14.02 -7.27
N ARG A 85 -5.56 14.12 -8.11
CA ARG A 85 -5.71 14.32 -9.55
C ARG A 85 -6.29 13.11 -10.28
N LEU A 86 -5.90 11.90 -9.87
CA LEU A 86 -6.35 10.66 -10.51
C LEU A 86 -7.80 10.31 -10.12
N ALA A 87 -8.19 10.56 -8.87
CA ALA A 87 -9.52 10.32 -8.31
C ALA A 87 -10.56 11.37 -8.77
N GLU A 88 -10.55 11.71 -10.05
CA GLU A 88 -11.38 12.77 -10.61
C GLU A 88 -12.87 12.39 -10.63
N THR A 89 -13.19 11.13 -10.94
CA THR A 89 -14.57 10.65 -11.02
C THR A 89 -14.82 9.53 -10.03
N PRO A 90 -16.08 9.29 -9.59
CA PRO A 90 -16.41 8.14 -8.75
C PRO A 90 -15.97 6.81 -9.38
N ALA A 91 -16.05 6.70 -10.71
CA ALA A 91 -15.57 5.54 -11.44
C ALA A 91 -14.05 5.35 -11.29
N ARG A 92 -13.24 6.42 -11.44
CA ARG A 92 -11.79 6.33 -11.25
C ARG A 92 -11.39 6.06 -9.80
N LEU A 93 -12.09 6.66 -8.83
CA LEU A 93 -11.87 6.40 -7.41
C LEU A 93 -12.10 4.92 -7.10
N ARG A 94 -13.19 4.33 -7.60
CA ARG A 94 -13.43 2.89 -7.49
C ARG A 94 -12.31 2.08 -8.12
N ASP A 95 -11.87 2.42 -9.32
CA ASP A 95 -10.83 1.66 -10.00
C ASP A 95 -9.49 1.73 -9.23
N ILE A 96 -9.16 2.88 -8.62
CA ILE A 96 -8.02 3.02 -7.70
C ILE A 96 -8.18 2.11 -6.48
N LEU A 97 -9.37 2.07 -5.86
CA LEU A 97 -9.63 1.20 -4.71
C LEU A 97 -9.55 -0.29 -5.09
N LEU A 98 -10.02 -0.67 -6.28
CA LEU A 98 -9.90 -2.05 -6.77
C LEU A 98 -8.44 -2.45 -7.00
N VAL A 99 -7.63 -1.55 -7.57
CA VAL A 99 -6.18 -1.78 -7.72
C VAL A 99 -5.50 -1.89 -6.35
N HIS A 100 -5.90 -1.07 -5.37
CA HIS A 100 -5.41 -1.17 -3.99
C HIS A 100 -5.75 -2.53 -3.37
N VAL A 101 -7.00 -2.98 -3.48
CA VAL A 101 -7.44 -4.31 -3.02
C VAL A 101 -6.67 -5.42 -3.74
N ALA A 102 -6.42 -5.30 -5.04
CA ALA A 102 -5.61 -6.25 -5.79
C ALA A 102 -4.16 -6.31 -5.29
N GLY A 103 -3.56 -5.15 -4.99
CA GLY A 103 -2.24 -5.05 -4.38
C GLY A 103 -2.18 -5.73 -3.01
N CYS A 104 -3.18 -5.48 -2.15
CA CYS A 104 -3.27 -6.13 -0.85
C CYS A 104 -3.53 -7.64 -0.96
N MET A 105 -4.34 -8.09 -1.92
CA MET A 105 -4.55 -9.51 -2.20
C MET A 105 -3.24 -10.19 -2.62
N TYR A 106 -2.48 -9.55 -3.51
CA TYR A 106 -1.17 -10.04 -3.94
C TYR A 106 -0.19 -10.16 -2.76
N LEU A 107 -0.13 -9.16 -1.89
CA LEU A 107 0.67 -9.22 -0.66
C LEU A 107 0.19 -10.32 0.30
N GLY A 108 -1.12 -10.54 0.41
CA GLY A 108 -1.70 -11.65 1.17
C GLY A 108 -1.32 -13.03 0.60
N ILE A 109 -1.24 -13.16 -0.72
CA ILE A 109 -0.76 -14.37 -1.39
C ILE A 109 0.74 -14.56 -1.16
N LEU A 110 1.54 -13.50 -1.26
CA LEU A 110 2.97 -13.58 -0.93
C LEU A 110 3.19 -13.97 0.52
N ALA A 111 2.35 -13.46 1.44
CA ALA A 111 2.38 -13.85 2.84
C ALA A 111 2.08 -15.35 3.03
N LEU A 112 1.19 -15.91 2.22
CA LEU A 112 0.95 -17.36 2.19
C LEU A 112 2.10 -18.17 1.61
N MET A 113 2.92 -17.61 0.72
CA MET A 113 4.03 -18.33 0.08
C MET A 113 5.36 -18.15 0.80
N ALA A 114 5.43 -17.26 1.77
CA ALA A 114 6.66 -16.93 2.45
C ALA A 114 6.96 -17.86 3.61
N ASP A 115 8.20 -18.34 3.66
CA ASP A 115 8.73 -19.19 4.73
C ASP A 115 9.55 -18.39 5.77
N ASN A 116 9.65 -17.07 5.59
CA ASN A 116 10.47 -16.17 6.41
C ASN A 116 9.72 -15.73 7.68
N PHE A 117 9.60 -16.66 8.63
CA PHE A 117 9.08 -16.39 9.97
C PHE A 117 10.22 -16.10 10.94
N VAL A 118 10.33 -14.86 11.41
CA VAL A 118 11.30 -14.47 12.44
C VAL A 118 10.51 -14.19 13.72
N GLY A 119 10.70 -15.02 14.74
CA GLY A 119 9.99 -14.89 16.03
C GLY A 119 8.48 -15.18 15.95
N GLY A 120 8.05 -16.07 15.05
CA GLY A 120 6.64 -16.43 14.86
C GLY A 120 5.82 -15.46 14.01
N ARG A 121 6.44 -14.38 13.51
CA ARG A 121 5.82 -13.34 12.68
C ARG A 121 6.44 -13.31 11.29
N LEU A 122 5.62 -12.99 10.30
CA LEU A 122 6.07 -12.83 8.93
C LEU A 122 6.80 -11.48 8.76
N ASN A 123 8.10 -11.53 8.46
CA ASN A 123 8.93 -10.36 8.21
C ASN A 123 9.52 -10.40 6.78
N GLY A 124 9.75 -9.23 6.17
CA GLY A 124 10.43 -9.10 4.88
C GLY A 124 9.61 -9.47 3.64
N VAL A 125 8.28 -9.62 3.77
CA VAL A 125 7.38 -9.90 2.63
C VAL A 125 6.81 -8.62 2.02
N GLY A 126 6.91 -7.49 2.71
CA GLY A 126 6.59 -6.18 2.16
C GLY A 126 7.65 -5.66 1.19
N GLY A 127 7.22 -4.81 0.26
CA GLY A 127 8.14 -4.00 -0.54
C GLY A 127 8.76 -2.85 0.28
N PRO A 128 9.74 -2.11 -0.29
CA PRO A 128 10.54 -1.13 0.45
C PRO A 128 9.70 -0.14 1.28
N GLY A 129 9.80 -0.25 2.61
CA GLY A 129 9.05 0.56 3.57
C GLY A 129 7.87 -0.15 4.24
N ILE A 130 7.64 -1.44 3.95
CA ILE A 130 6.61 -2.30 4.57
C ILE A 130 7.29 -3.59 5.09
N ASP A 131 8.58 -3.50 5.40
CA ASP A 131 9.44 -4.67 5.58
C ASP A 131 9.21 -5.35 6.94
N ASP A 132 8.63 -4.62 7.90
CA ASP A 132 8.22 -5.10 9.22
C ASP A 132 6.77 -5.61 9.23
N ALA A 133 6.53 -6.65 10.03
CA ALA A 133 5.22 -7.27 10.21
C ALA A 133 4.12 -6.26 10.60
N ASN A 134 4.40 -5.27 11.44
CA ASN A 134 3.38 -4.28 11.83
C ASN A 134 2.98 -3.39 10.65
N SER A 135 3.98 -2.92 9.88
CA SER A 135 3.76 -2.07 8.71
C SER A 135 2.95 -2.80 7.63
N LEU A 136 3.23 -4.10 7.43
CA LEU A 136 2.47 -4.97 6.53
C LEU A 136 1.01 -5.13 7.00
N GLY A 137 0.81 -5.43 8.29
CA GLY A 137 -0.53 -5.55 8.87
C GLY A 137 -1.35 -4.27 8.74
N MET A 138 -0.75 -3.11 8.99
CA MET A 138 -1.40 -1.81 8.82
C MET A 138 -1.79 -1.57 7.35
N PHE A 139 -0.89 -1.86 6.41
CA PHE A 139 -1.17 -1.69 4.98
C PHE A 139 -2.30 -2.61 4.51
N LEU A 140 -2.26 -3.89 4.86
CA LEU A 140 -3.32 -4.85 4.54
C LEU A 140 -4.66 -4.47 5.20
N GLY A 141 -4.64 -3.89 6.40
CA GLY A 141 -5.82 -3.35 7.07
C GLY A 141 -6.56 -2.32 6.23
N THR A 142 -5.83 -1.41 5.57
CA THR A 142 -6.45 -0.44 4.65
C THR A 142 -7.10 -1.13 3.44
N GLY A 143 -6.50 -2.21 2.93
CA GLY A 143 -7.06 -3.04 1.87
C GLY A 143 -8.32 -3.78 2.30
N ALA A 144 -8.38 -4.28 3.53
CA ALA A 144 -9.54 -4.95 4.08
C ALA A 144 -10.74 -4.00 4.21
N VAL A 145 -10.50 -2.77 4.70
CA VAL A 145 -11.54 -1.73 4.78
C VAL A 145 -12.02 -1.35 3.38
N ALA A 146 -11.10 -1.12 2.43
CA ALA A 146 -11.46 -0.80 1.05
C ALA A 146 -12.26 -1.93 0.38
N ALA A 147 -11.86 -3.19 0.57
CA ALA A 147 -12.60 -4.35 0.08
C ALA A 147 -14.01 -4.41 0.70
N GLY A 148 -14.14 -4.21 2.01
CA GLY A 148 -15.44 -4.18 2.69
C GLY A 148 -16.39 -3.13 2.11
N ILE A 149 -15.90 -1.90 1.91
CA ILE A 149 -16.69 -0.83 1.28
C ILE A 149 -17.10 -1.21 -0.15
N LEU A 150 -16.18 -1.73 -0.96
CA LEU A 150 -16.47 -2.11 -2.34
C LEU A 150 -17.45 -3.29 -2.44
N VAL A 151 -17.42 -4.24 -1.50
CA VAL A 151 -18.41 -5.34 -1.45
C VAL A 151 -19.82 -4.83 -1.18
N LEU A 152 -19.96 -3.76 -0.40
CA LEU A 152 -21.26 -3.16 -0.07
C LEU A 152 -21.80 -2.27 -1.20
N VAL A 153 -20.91 -1.54 -1.88
CA VAL A 153 -21.29 -0.53 -2.89
C VAL A 153 -21.40 -1.12 -4.30
N GLU A 154 -20.46 -1.98 -4.70
CA GLU A 154 -20.41 -2.50 -6.07
C GLU A 154 -21.19 -3.80 -6.24
N ARG A 155 -21.51 -4.14 -7.50
CA ARG A 155 -22.20 -5.38 -7.88
C ARG A 155 -21.50 -6.06 -9.05
N GLY A 156 -21.76 -7.36 -9.21
CA GLY A 156 -21.21 -8.17 -10.29
C GLY A 156 -19.75 -8.58 -10.05
N TRP A 157 -18.94 -8.57 -11.11
CA TRP A 157 -17.57 -9.11 -11.06
C TRP A 157 -16.67 -8.40 -10.03
N ARG A 158 -16.86 -7.09 -9.81
CA ARG A 158 -16.10 -6.30 -8.83
C ARG A 158 -16.37 -6.71 -7.40
N GLN A 159 -17.63 -6.97 -7.10
CA GLN A 159 -18.05 -7.45 -5.79
C GLN A 159 -17.47 -8.84 -5.53
N ILE A 160 -17.58 -9.74 -6.51
CA ILE A 160 -17.03 -11.10 -6.43
C ILE A 160 -15.50 -11.04 -6.24
N PHE A 161 -14.81 -10.18 -6.99
CA PHE A 161 -13.38 -9.96 -6.81
C PHE A 161 -13.03 -9.54 -5.38
N CYS A 162 -13.73 -8.57 -4.81
CA CYS A 162 -13.47 -8.15 -3.43
C CYS A 162 -13.81 -9.22 -2.39
N ILE A 163 -14.86 -10.01 -2.60
CA ILE A 163 -15.19 -11.16 -1.73
C ILE A 163 -14.08 -12.21 -1.78
N VAL A 164 -13.55 -12.50 -2.96
CA VAL A 164 -12.44 -13.44 -3.13
C VAL A 164 -11.14 -12.86 -2.56
N ALA A 165 -10.87 -11.56 -2.73
CA ALA A 165 -9.65 -10.93 -2.22
C ALA A 165 -9.61 -10.83 -0.68
N ALA A 166 -10.76 -10.60 -0.04
CA ALA A 166 -10.88 -10.42 1.40
C ALA A 166 -10.22 -11.53 2.26
N PRO A 167 -10.47 -12.85 2.03
CA PRO A 167 -9.83 -13.89 2.82
C PRO A 167 -8.29 -13.91 2.67
N MET A 168 -7.73 -13.62 1.48
CA MET A 168 -6.28 -13.52 1.32
C MET A 168 -5.70 -12.33 2.12
N ILE A 169 -6.40 -11.19 2.11
CA ILE A 169 -5.99 -10.00 2.86
C ILE A 169 -6.04 -10.26 4.36
N VAL A 170 -7.16 -10.81 4.86
CA VAL A 170 -7.34 -11.16 6.28
C VAL A 170 -6.31 -12.17 6.73
N ASN A 171 -6.02 -13.19 5.91
CA ASN A 171 -4.96 -14.14 6.21
C ASN A 171 -3.59 -13.47 6.33
N GLY A 172 -3.26 -12.54 5.43
CA GLY A 172 -2.02 -11.75 5.53
C GLY A 172 -1.96 -10.93 6.83
N ILE A 173 -3.07 -10.33 7.27
CA ILE A 173 -3.16 -9.62 8.55
C ILE A 173 -2.89 -10.58 9.72
N VAL A 174 -3.50 -11.76 9.71
CA VAL A 174 -3.30 -12.78 10.75
C VAL A 174 -1.84 -13.22 10.80
N LEU A 175 -1.20 -13.50 9.66
CA LEU A 175 0.22 -13.88 9.61
C LEU A 175 1.17 -12.76 10.07
N ALA A 176 0.80 -11.50 9.86
CA ALA A 176 1.55 -10.34 10.31
C ALA A 176 1.39 -10.06 11.82
N ALA A 177 0.20 -10.32 12.37
CA ALA A 177 -0.13 -10.09 13.78
C ALA A 177 0.19 -11.27 14.70
N SER A 178 0.16 -12.50 14.17
CA SER A 178 0.27 -13.71 14.98
C SER A 178 1.67 -13.87 15.57
N ARG A 179 1.75 -13.90 16.90
CA ARG A 179 2.88 -14.48 17.65
C ARG A 179 2.74 -16.00 17.82
N GLY A 180 1.73 -16.60 17.18
CA GLY A 180 1.34 -18.00 17.29
C GLY A 180 1.08 -18.60 15.91
N ALA A 181 1.91 -18.31 14.92
CA ALA A 181 1.86 -18.99 13.61
C ALA A 181 2.29 -20.47 13.69
N GLY A 182 2.55 -21.01 14.88
CA GLY A 182 2.79 -22.43 15.12
C GLY A 182 1.66 -23.31 14.55
N PRO A 183 0.41 -23.20 15.01
CA PRO A 183 -0.67 -24.11 14.60
C PRO A 183 -1.08 -24.06 13.12
N LEU A 184 -1.04 -22.90 12.44
CA LEU A 184 -1.42 -22.82 11.02
C LEU A 184 -0.29 -23.24 10.06
N ALA A 185 0.97 -22.99 10.43
CA ALA A 185 2.12 -23.55 9.70
C ALA A 185 2.23 -25.07 9.91
N GLU A 186 1.95 -25.56 11.13
CA GLU A 186 1.88 -26.99 11.44
C GLU A 186 0.72 -27.69 10.71
N ALA A 187 -0.46 -27.06 10.59
CA ALA A 187 -1.56 -27.61 9.78
C ALA A 187 -1.16 -27.78 8.30
N ARG A 188 -0.28 -26.92 7.78
CA ARG A 188 0.25 -27.01 6.42
C ARG A 188 1.36 -28.06 6.28
N LEU A 189 2.21 -28.22 7.30
CA LEU A 189 3.19 -29.32 7.37
C LEU A 189 2.52 -30.69 7.51
N LEU A 190 1.43 -30.78 8.28
CA LEU A 190 0.63 -32.00 8.44
C LEU A 190 -0.18 -32.32 7.16
N GLY A 191 -0.72 -31.30 6.48
CA GLY A 191 -1.39 -31.47 5.19
C GLY A 191 -0.44 -31.86 4.04
N GLY A 192 0.80 -31.35 4.05
CA GLY A 192 1.84 -31.72 3.08
C GLY A 192 2.48 -33.09 3.34
N GLY A 193 2.57 -33.52 4.61
CA GLY A 193 3.09 -34.84 4.99
C GLY A 193 2.16 -36.00 4.61
N PHE A 194 0.84 -35.78 4.58
CA PHE A 194 -0.12 -36.83 4.25
C PHE A 194 -0.12 -37.25 2.77
N LEU A 195 0.35 -36.38 1.88
CA LEU A 195 0.45 -36.66 0.44
C LEU A 195 1.80 -37.28 0.01
N ARG A 196 2.77 -37.39 0.92
CA ARG A 196 4.11 -37.92 0.60
C ARG A 196 4.40 -39.30 1.22
N GLY A 197 3.44 -39.89 1.94
CA GLY A 197 3.57 -41.19 2.63
C GLY A 197 2.83 -42.37 1.97
N ARG A 198 2.38 -42.23 0.71
CA ARG A 198 1.77 -43.32 -0.07
C ARG A 198 2.38 -43.36 -1.48
N GLY A 199 3.59 -43.91 -1.54
CA GLY A 199 4.32 -44.24 -2.77
C GLY A 199 5.42 -45.22 -2.41
#